data_AF-Q1QG83-F1
#
_entry.id   AF-Q1QG83-F1
#
_cell.length_a   1.000
_cell.length_b   1.000
_cell.length_c   1.000
_cell.angle_alpha   90.00
_cell.angle_beta   90.00
_cell.angle_gamma   90.00
#
_symmetry.space_group_name_H-M   'P 1'
#
loop_
_entity.id
_entity.type
_entity.pdbx_description
1 polymer ?
#
loop_
_entity_poly.entity_id
_entity_poly.type
_entity_poly.pdbx_seq_one_letter_code
_entity_poly.pdbx_strand_id
1 'polypeptide(L)'
;MWTRKQRSQMARIARKTKRYRSDLTDEEWERIAPLMPKPGRRGWPREVEFREVINAVRYLVRSGCGWRMLPVHFGHWRTVYGWFRELARRFLFQTIHDVELMLDRERQGREASPSAAVIDSQSVKAPHSEARGYDAGKSAPRRRASSMEEGSIRRVVD
;
A
#
# COMPACT_ATOMS: atom_id res chain seq x y z
N MET A 1 5.08 41.54 -10.15
CA MET A 1 5.39 40.79 -8.92
C MET A 1 4.19 39.92 -8.57
N TRP A 2 4.37 38.61 -8.34
CA TRP A 2 3.25 37.71 -8.02
C TRP A 2 2.85 37.76 -6.54
N THR A 3 1.55 37.89 -6.28
CA THR A 3 0.97 37.87 -4.93
C THR A 3 0.98 36.47 -4.31
N ARG A 4 0.89 36.38 -2.97
CA ARG A 4 0.76 35.09 -2.23
C ARG A 4 -0.42 34.27 -2.74
N LYS A 5 -1.55 34.92 -3.05
CA LYS A 5 -2.76 34.29 -3.59
C LYS A 5 -2.53 33.68 -4.97
N GLN A 6 -1.85 34.40 -5.87
CA GLN A 6 -1.51 33.89 -7.21
C GLN A 6 -0.56 32.69 -7.15
N ARG A 7 0.45 32.72 -6.26
CA ARG A 7 1.36 31.57 -6.05
C ARG A 7 0.60 30.32 -5.55
N SER A 8 -0.29 30.47 -4.58
CA SER A 8 -1.13 29.37 -4.09
C SER A 8 -2.07 28.83 -5.17
N GLN A 9 -2.68 29.72 -5.96
CA GLN A 9 -3.58 29.34 -7.05
C GLN A 9 -2.85 28.55 -8.13
N MET A 10 -1.62 28.93 -8.46
CA MET A 10 -0.82 28.28 -9.50
C MET A 10 -0.18 26.99 -9.03
N ALA A 11 0.22 26.92 -7.75
CA ALA A 11 0.56 25.66 -7.11
C ALA A 11 -0.62 24.69 -7.13
N ARG A 12 -1.86 25.17 -6.92
CA ARG A 12 -3.07 24.36 -7.01
C ARG A 12 -3.38 23.89 -8.44
N ILE A 13 -3.16 24.73 -9.46
CA ILE A 13 -3.37 24.36 -10.87
C ILE A 13 -2.32 23.34 -11.31
N ALA A 14 -1.04 23.58 -11.02
CA ALA A 14 0.03 22.63 -11.30
C ALA A 14 -0.12 21.30 -10.53
N ARG A 15 -0.85 21.29 -9.40
CA ARG A 15 -1.28 20.08 -8.68
C ARG A 15 -2.38 19.30 -9.39
N LYS A 16 -3.27 19.99 -10.09
CA LYS A 16 -4.38 19.37 -10.83
C LYS A 16 -3.96 18.76 -12.16
N THR A 17 -2.90 19.28 -12.78
CA THR A 17 -2.31 18.67 -13.98
C THR A 17 -1.43 17.50 -13.58
N LYS A 18 -1.61 16.35 -14.25
CA LYS A 18 -0.80 15.14 -14.07
C LYS A 18 0.69 15.46 -14.23
N ARG A 19 1.47 15.46 -13.14
CA ARG A 19 2.89 15.84 -13.17
C ARG A 19 3.78 14.69 -13.56
N TYR A 20 3.44 13.50 -13.07
CA TYR A 20 4.10 12.27 -13.42
C TYR A 20 3.18 11.30 -14.10
N ARG A 21 3.76 10.42 -14.92
CA ARG A 21 3.05 9.30 -15.52
C ARG A 21 2.38 8.40 -14.45
N SER A 22 2.96 8.35 -13.24
CA SER A 22 2.44 7.61 -12.08
C SER A 22 1.28 8.29 -11.34
N ASP A 23 0.95 9.55 -11.64
CA ASP A 23 -0.12 10.27 -10.95
C ASP A 23 -1.49 9.73 -11.35
N LEU A 24 -2.45 9.82 -10.43
CA LEU A 24 -3.83 9.41 -10.67
C LEU A 24 -4.53 10.36 -11.65
N THR A 25 -5.29 9.78 -12.57
CA THR A 25 -6.31 10.53 -13.32
C THR A 25 -7.42 10.98 -12.37
N ASP A 26 -8.25 11.93 -12.81
CA ASP A 26 -9.40 12.38 -12.03
C ASP A 26 -10.38 11.22 -11.79
N GLU A 27 -10.64 10.40 -12.82
CA GLU A 27 -11.50 9.22 -12.73
C GLU A 27 -10.96 8.16 -11.74
N GLU A 28 -9.65 7.86 -11.79
CA GLU A 28 -9.02 6.95 -10.83
C GLU A 28 -9.14 7.51 -9.39
N TRP A 29 -8.97 8.82 -9.24
CA TRP A 29 -9.09 9.47 -7.94
C TRP A 29 -10.52 9.44 -7.40
N GLU A 30 -11.54 9.66 -8.24
CA GLU A 30 -12.94 9.64 -7.83
C GLU A 30 -13.38 8.28 -7.26
N ARG A 31 -12.81 7.18 -7.76
CA ARG A 31 -13.06 5.83 -7.22
C ARG A 31 -12.42 5.61 -5.85
N ILE A 32 -11.23 6.17 -5.63
CA ILE A 32 -10.43 5.94 -4.41
C ILE A 32 -10.75 6.96 -3.31
N ALA A 33 -11.11 8.19 -3.67
CA ALA A 33 -11.35 9.29 -2.73
C ALA A 33 -12.34 8.96 -1.60
N PRO A 34 -13.46 8.23 -1.83
CA PRO A 34 -14.39 7.85 -0.77
C PRO A 34 -13.78 6.95 0.32
N LEU A 35 -12.70 6.23 0.00
CA LEU A 35 -11.99 5.36 0.93
C LEU A 35 -11.01 6.13 1.84
N MET A 36 -10.78 7.41 1.57
CA MET A 36 -9.84 8.21 2.35
C MET A 36 -10.36 8.48 3.77
N PRO A 37 -9.47 8.50 4.78
CA PRO A 37 -9.84 8.88 6.14
C PRO A 37 -10.52 10.25 6.20
N LYS A 38 -11.74 10.30 6.73
CA LYS A 38 -12.41 11.58 6.98
C LYS A 38 -11.58 12.47 7.92
N PRO A 39 -11.68 13.80 7.82
CA PRO A 39 -11.08 14.71 8.80
C PRO A 39 -11.56 14.35 10.21
N GLY A 40 -10.67 14.43 11.20
CA GLY A 40 -11.05 14.24 12.59
C GLY A 40 -11.98 15.35 13.05
N ARG A 41 -12.90 15.05 13.97
CA ARG A 41 -13.83 16.05 14.55
C ARG A 41 -13.14 17.05 15.49
N ARG A 42 -11.95 16.71 16.01
CA ARG A 42 -11.17 17.51 16.96
C ARG A 42 -9.73 17.61 16.49
N GLY A 43 -9.07 18.73 16.81
CA GLY A 43 -7.68 19.01 16.44
C GLY A 43 -7.57 20.02 15.30
N TRP A 44 -6.33 20.30 14.89
CA TRP A 44 -6.05 21.21 13.79
C TRP A 44 -6.59 20.66 12.46
N PRO A 45 -7.20 21.50 11.60
CA PRO A 45 -7.61 21.11 10.28
C PRO A 45 -6.47 20.45 9.51
N ARG A 46 -6.78 19.35 8.82
CA ARG A 46 -5.79 18.64 8.00
C ARG A 46 -5.48 19.46 6.77
N GLU A 47 -4.25 19.95 6.67
CA GLU A 47 -3.76 20.65 5.46
C GLU A 47 -3.27 19.69 4.37
N VAL A 48 -3.12 18.40 4.70
CA VAL A 48 -2.63 17.39 3.75
C VAL A 48 -3.76 16.96 2.82
N GLU A 49 -3.47 17.07 1.52
CA GLU A 49 -4.32 16.58 0.44
C GLU A 49 -3.94 15.11 0.12
N PHE A 50 -4.93 14.21 0.14
CA PHE A 50 -4.64 12.78 0.05
C PHE A 50 -4.28 12.31 -1.34
N ARG A 51 -4.79 12.94 -2.40
CA ARG A 51 -4.41 12.58 -3.77
C ARG A 51 -2.91 12.76 -3.94
N GLU A 52 -2.32 13.82 -3.40
CA GLU A 52 -0.87 14.05 -3.41
C GLU A 52 -0.12 12.99 -2.60
N VAL A 53 -0.67 12.53 -1.47
CA VAL A 53 -0.07 11.41 -0.72
C VAL A 53 -0.09 10.13 -1.56
N ILE A 54 -1.22 9.80 -2.21
CA ILE A 54 -1.32 8.60 -3.04
C ILE A 54 -0.44 8.71 -4.29
N ASN A 55 -0.40 9.86 -4.95
CA ASN A 55 0.50 10.13 -6.08
C ASN A 55 1.97 9.95 -5.67
N ALA A 56 2.35 10.45 -4.49
CA ALA A 56 3.70 10.29 -3.96
C ALA A 56 4.04 8.81 -3.71
N VAL A 57 3.12 8.03 -3.15
CA VAL A 57 3.29 6.58 -2.94
C VAL A 57 3.39 5.84 -4.28
N ARG A 58 2.53 6.16 -5.26
CA ARG A 58 2.61 5.57 -6.61
C ARG A 58 3.94 5.90 -7.28
N TYR A 59 4.41 7.14 -7.17
CA TYR A 59 5.70 7.55 -7.70
C TYR A 59 6.84 6.76 -7.06
N LEU A 60 6.83 6.62 -5.73
CA LEU A 60 7.87 5.89 -5.01
C LEU A 60 7.92 4.41 -5.41
N VAL A 61 6.76 3.75 -5.50
CA VAL A 61 6.67 2.35 -5.95
C VAL A 61 7.09 2.20 -7.41
N ARG A 62 6.71 3.14 -8.29
CA ARG A 62 7.03 3.06 -9.73
C ARG A 62 8.50 3.33 -10.03
N SER A 63 9.12 4.24 -9.29
CA SER A 63 10.52 4.66 -9.48
C SER A 63 11.53 3.84 -8.67
N GLY A 64 11.10 3.24 -7.55
CA GLY A 64 11.99 2.57 -6.61
C GLY A 64 12.88 3.52 -5.80
N CYS A 65 12.61 4.83 -5.80
CA CYS A 65 13.44 5.80 -5.08
C CYS A 65 13.29 5.64 -3.55
N GLY A 66 14.36 5.97 -2.81
CA GLY A 66 14.27 6.05 -1.35
C GLY A 66 13.35 7.20 -0.87
N TRP A 67 12.76 7.07 0.32
CA TRP A 67 11.86 8.08 0.90
C TRP A 67 12.45 9.50 0.95
N ARG A 68 13.75 9.62 1.25
CA ARG A 68 14.45 10.92 1.32
C ARG A 68 14.69 11.55 -0.05
N MET A 69 14.51 10.79 -1.13
CA MET A 69 14.62 11.23 -2.51
C MET A 69 13.27 11.58 -3.13
N LEU A 70 12.18 11.57 -2.33
CA LEU A 70 10.86 11.93 -2.83
C LEU A 70 10.90 13.37 -3.39
N PRO A 71 10.39 13.59 -4.60
CA PRO A 71 10.38 14.91 -5.21
C PRO A 71 9.69 15.98 -4.35
N VAL A 72 10.30 17.18 -4.30
CA VAL A 72 9.93 18.26 -3.36
C VAL A 72 8.49 18.75 -3.48
N HIS A 73 7.83 18.60 -4.63
CA HIS A 73 6.46 19.07 -4.84
C HIS A 73 5.40 18.16 -4.19
N PHE A 74 5.73 16.91 -3.82
CA PHE A 74 4.84 16.06 -3.01
C PHE A 74 4.77 16.50 -1.54
N GLY A 75 5.61 17.45 -1.14
CA GLY A 75 5.74 17.90 0.24
C GLY A 75 6.79 17.10 1.01
N HIS A 76 6.87 17.35 2.31
CA HIS A 76 7.91 16.77 3.15
C HIS A 76 7.74 15.25 3.30
N TRP A 77 8.78 14.47 2.97
CA TRP A 77 8.72 13.01 2.92
C TRP A 77 8.21 12.36 4.22
N ARG A 78 8.51 12.94 5.40
CA ARG A 78 8.01 12.42 6.69
C ARG A 78 6.50 12.47 6.80
N THR A 79 5.89 13.52 6.23
CA THR A 79 4.44 13.69 6.21
C THR A 79 3.80 12.64 5.33
N VAL A 80 4.33 12.45 4.12
CA VAL A 80 3.86 11.42 3.19
C VAL A 80 4.02 10.03 3.80
N TYR A 81 5.19 9.73 4.39
CA TYR A 81 5.46 8.46 5.04
C TYR A 81 4.54 8.20 6.23
N GLY A 82 4.28 9.21 7.07
CA GLY A 82 3.35 9.10 8.19
C GLY A 82 1.94 8.72 7.73
N TRP A 83 1.45 9.37 6.67
CA TRP A 83 0.17 9.02 6.07
C TRP A 83 0.18 7.66 5.40
N PHE A 84 1.22 7.31 4.64
CA PHE A 84 1.37 5.97 4.07
C PHE A 84 1.22 4.88 5.14
N ARG A 85 1.90 5.03 6.29
CA ARG A 85 1.78 4.08 7.40
C ARG A 85 0.37 4.02 7.97
N GLU A 86 -0.28 5.16 8.14
CA GLU A 86 -1.64 5.24 8.65
C GLU A 86 -2.64 4.56 7.70
N LEU A 87 -2.51 4.81 6.40
CA LEU A 87 -3.35 4.20 5.37
C LEU A 87 -3.10 2.69 5.25
N ALA A 88 -1.84 2.25 5.35
CA ALA A 88 -1.49 0.83 5.37
C ALA A 88 -2.07 0.11 6.59
N ARG A 89 -2.03 0.72 7.78
CA ARG A 89 -2.65 0.17 9.00
C ARG A 89 -4.18 0.04 8.90
N ARG A 90 -4.81 0.89 8.10
CA ARG A 90 -6.25 0.84 7.80
C ARG A 90 -6.59 -0.15 6.68
N PHE A 91 -5.61 -0.92 6.21
CA PHE A 91 -5.75 -1.85 5.09
C PHE A 91 -6.23 -1.21 3.78
N LEU A 92 -6.04 0.11 3.61
CA LEU A 92 -6.56 0.82 2.43
C LEU A 92 -6.11 0.20 1.11
N PHE A 93 -4.82 -0.14 0.99
CA PHE A 93 -4.28 -0.72 -0.22
C PHE A 93 -4.87 -2.11 -0.52
N GLN A 94 -5.14 -2.88 0.53
CA GLN A 94 -5.82 -4.18 0.41
C GLN A 94 -7.27 -3.97 -0.03
N THR A 95 -8.00 -3.04 0.60
CA THR A 95 -9.37 -2.69 0.22
C THR A 95 -9.48 -2.24 -1.23
N ILE A 96 -8.59 -1.37 -1.70
CA ILE A 96 -8.56 -0.93 -3.11
C ILE A 96 -8.34 -2.14 -4.03
N HIS A 97 -7.36 -2.98 -3.71
CA HIS A 97 -7.07 -4.18 -4.49
C HIS A 97 -8.28 -5.12 -4.56
N ASP A 98 -8.93 -5.38 -3.43
CA ASP A 98 -10.05 -6.32 -3.34
C ASP A 98 -11.28 -5.80 -4.10
N VAL A 99 -11.59 -4.51 -3.97
CA VAL A 99 -12.69 -3.87 -4.71
C VAL A 99 -12.44 -3.94 -6.22
N GLU A 100 -11.24 -3.58 -6.68
CA GLU A 100 -10.91 -3.63 -8.12
C GLU A 100 -10.94 -5.07 -8.64
N LEU A 101 -10.48 -6.05 -7.86
CA LEU A 101 -10.54 -7.47 -8.21
C LEU A 101 -12.00 -7.94 -8.36
N MET A 102 -12.88 -7.57 -7.41
CA MET A 102 -14.30 -7.91 -7.47
C MET A 102 -14.95 -7.32 -8.73
N LEU A 103 -14.70 -6.04 -9.01
CA LEU A 103 -15.23 -5.36 -10.19
C LEU A 103 -14.71 -5.97 -11.50
N ASP A 104 -13.42 -6.34 -11.57
CA ASP A 104 -12.85 -6.98 -12.76
C ASP A 104 -13.45 -8.37 -13.01
N ARG A 105 -13.72 -9.13 -11.95
CA ARG A 105 -14.39 -10.44 -12.04
C ARG A 105 -15.81 -10.31 -12.58
N GLU A 106 -16.58 -9.35 -12.06
CA GLU A 106 -17.94 -9.08 -12.57
C GLU A 106 -17.94 -8.66 -14.04
N ARG A 107 -16.98 -7.82 -14.46
CA ARG A 107 -16.79 -7.44 -15.88
C ARG A 107 -16.50 -8.63 -16.78
N GLN A 108 -15.88 -9.67 -16.24
CA GLN A 108 -15.60 -10.92 -16.94
C GLN A 108 -16.76 -11.93 -16.85
N GLY A 109 -17.92 -11.54 -16.30
CA GLY A 109 -19.08 -12.42 -16.14
C GLY A 109 -18.90 -13.48 -15.05
N ARG A 110 -17.99 -13.25 -14.10
CA ARG A 110 -17.72 -14.15 -12.97
C ARG A 110 -18.30 -13.57 -11.68
N GLU A 111 -18.53 -14.44 -10.70
CA GLU A 111 -18.94 -14.00 -9.35
C GLU A 111 -17.86 -13.15 -8.70
N ALA A 112 -18.26 -12.03 -8.07
CA ALA A 112 -17.35 -11.06 -7.45
C ALA A 112 -16.40 -11.71 -6.44
N SER A 113 -16.93 -12.58 -5.58
CA SER A 113 -16.16 -13.38 -4.65
C SER A 113 -15.61 -14.63 -5.36
N PRO A 114 -14.30 -14.90 -5.29
CA PRO A 114 -13.75 -16.15 -5.80
C PRO A 114 -14.14 -17.34 -4.92
N SER A 115 -14.51 -18.46 -5.54
CA SER A 115 -14.78 -19.72 -4.84
C SER A 115 -13.51 -20.44 -4.38
N ALA A 116 -12.36 -20.13 -4.99
CA ALA A 116 -11.05 -20.66 -4.62
C ALA A 116 -9.95 -19.63 -4.95
N ALA A 117 -8.88 -19.64 -4.15
CA ALA A 117 -7.69 -18.81 -4.38
C ALA A 117 -6.43 -19.69 -4.44
N VAL A 118 -5.55 -19.42 -5.41
CA VAL A 118 -4.23 -20.06 -5.50
C VAL A 118 -3.19 -19.08 -5.00
N ILE A 119 -2.49 -19.44 -3.92
CA ILE A 119 -1.41 -18.64 -3.36
C ILE A 119 -0.08 -19.23 -3.84
N ASP A 120 0.52 -18.63 -4.87
CA ASP A 120 1.87 -18.98 -5.27
C ASP A 120 2.87 -18.31 -4.31
N SER A 121 3.72 -19.13 -3.68
CA SER A 121 4.72 -18.64 -2.75
C SER A 121 6.10 -18.95 -3.31
N GLN A 122 6.77 -17.91 -3.79
CA GLN A 122 8.15 -18.00 -4.25
C GLN A 122 9.07 -18.34 -3.08
N SER A 123 9.86 -19.41 -3.25
CA SER A 123 10.90 -19.79 -2.29
C SER A 123 12.23 -19.20 -2.72
N VAL A 124 12.80 -18.36 -1.87
CA VAL A 124 14.13 -17.81 -2.10
C VAL A 124 15.15 -18.69 -1.38
N LYS A 125 16.24 -19.03 -2.07
CA LYS A 125 17.32 -19.85 -1.50
C LYS A 125 17.91 -19.13 -0.29
N ALA A 126 17.95 -19.79 0.86
CA ALA A 126 18.57 -19.20 2.04
C ALA A 126 20.08 -19.05 1.81
N PRO A 127 20.70 -17.90 2.16
CA PRO A 127 22.16 -17.84 2.31
C PRO A 127 22.60 -18.85 3.38
N HIS A 128 23.85 -19.31 3.27
CA HIS A 128 24.42 -20.46 3.99
C HIS A 128 23.91 -20.59 5.44
N SER A 129 23.27 -21.72 5.76
CA SER A 129 22.81 -22.05 7.11
C SER A 129 23.18 -23.49 7.45
N GLU A 130 23.54 -23.71 8.72
CA GLU A 130 23.98 -25.01 9.26
C GLU A 130 22.84 -26.03 9.33
N ALA A 131 21.59 -25.58 9.53
CA ALA A 131 20.41 -26.42 9.57
C ALA A 131 19.51 -26.22 8.34
N ARG A 132 19.52 -27.19 7.43
CA ARG A 132 18.70 -27.18 6.20
C ARG A 132 17.42 -28.02 6.38
N GLY A 133 16.30 -27.44 5.99
CA GLY A 133 15.04 -28.12 5.73
C GLY A 133 14.88 -28.32 4.23
N TYR A 134 14.47 -29.53 3.83
CA TYR A 134 14.16 -29.86 2.44
C TYR A 134 12.66 -30.09 2.34
N ASP A 135 12.01 -29.36 1.43
CA ASP A 135 10.61 -29.54 1.07
C ASP A 135 10.58 -30.07 -0.36
N ALA A 136 10.10 -31.30 -0.56
CA ALA A 136 10.13 -31.96 -1.86
C ALA A 136 9.23 -31.27 -2.91
N GLY A 137 8.22 -30.50 -2.48
CA GLY A 137 7.35 -29.74 -3.38
C GLY A 137 8.01 -28.48 -3.95
N LYS A 138 9.12 -28.04 -3.37
CA LYS A 138 9.87 -26.85 -3.76
C LYS A 138 11.34 -27.19 -3.68
N SER A 139 11.95 -27.55 -4.81
CA SER A 139 13.33 -28.03 -4.95
C SER A 139 14.45 -27.03 -4.55
N ALA A 140 14.27 -26.26 -3.47
CA ALA A 140 15.18 -25.28 -2.91
C ALA A 140 15.32 -25.48 -1.38
N PRO A 141 16.55 -25.54 -0.85
CA PRO A 141 16.78 -25.71 0.59
C PRO A 141 16.37 -24.47 1.39
N ARG A 142 15.70 -24.68 2.54
CA ARG A 142 15.24 -23.64 3.49
C ARG A 142 15.94 -23.77 4.85
N ARG A 143 15.89 -22.72 5.68
CA ARG A 143 16.37 -22.73 7.08
C ARG A 143 15.34 -23.46 7.95
N ARG A 144 15.76 -24.43 8.79
CA ARG A 144 14.86 -24.99 9.84
C ARG A 144 14.68 -23.94 10.93
N ALA A 145 13.43 -23.63 11.28
CA ALA A 145 13.15 -22.92 12.52
C ALA A 145 13.42 -23.88 13.68
N SER A 146 14.10 -23.39 14.72
CA SER A 146 14.20 -24.11 16.00
C SER A 146 12.80 -24.34 16.55
N SER A 147 12.49 -25.59 16.86
CA SER A 147 11.28 -26.01 17.55
C SER A 147 11.05 -25.09 18.75
N MET A 148 9.96 -24.32 18.75
CA MET A 148 9.39 -23.89 20.03
C MET A 148 8.90 -25.17 20.69
N GLU A 149 9.43 -25.49 21.87
CA GLU A 149 8.84 -26.51 22.72
C GLU A 149 7.36 -26.14 22.92
N GLU A 150 6.47 -27.00 22.42
CA GLU A 150 5.05 -26.94 22.73
C GLU A 150 4.91 -27.21 24.24
N GLY A 151 4.80 -26.12 25.00
CA GLY A 151 4.34 -26.15 26.37
C GLY A 151 2.98 -26.85 26.43
N SER A 152 2.97 -27.98 27.13
CA SER A 152 1.83 -28.85 27.42
C SER A 152 0.53 -28.09 27.69
N ILE A 153 -0.44 -28.15 26.77
CA ILE A 153 -1.85 -27.97 27.10
C ILE A 153 -2.45 -29.37 27.19
N ARG A 154 -2.48 -29.91 28.42
CA ARG A 154 -3.25 -31.11 28.73
C ARG A 154 -4.73 -30.79 28.53
N ARG A 155 -5.39 -31.62 27.72
CA ARG A 155 -6.84 -31.76 27.71
C ARG A 155 -7.31 -32.09 29.13
N VAL A 156 -8.21 -31.29 29.69
CA VAL A 156 -9.20 -31.76 30.66
C VAL A 156 -10.50 -31.81 29.91
N VAL A 157 -10.93 -33.04 29.64
CA VAL A 157 -12.30 -33.39 29.29
C VAL A 157 -12.94 -33.76 30.61
N ASP A 158 -14.01 -33.05 30.96
CA ASP A 158 -15.23 -33.58 31.58
C ASP A 158 -16.39 -32.69 31.09
#